data_AF-A0AA96T5M6-F1
#
_entry.id   AF-A0AA96T5M6-F1
#
_cell.length_a   1.000
_cell.length_b   1.000
_cell.length_c   1.000
_cell.angle_alpha   90.00
_cell.angle_beta   90.00
_cell.angle_gamma   90.00
#
_symmetry.space_group_name_H-M   'P 1'
#
loop_
_entity.id
_entity.type
_entity.pdbx_description
1 polymer ?
#
loop_
_entity_poly.entity_id
_entity_poly.type
_entity_poly.pdbx_seq_one_letter_code
_entity_poly.pdbx_strand_id
1 'polypeptide(L)'
;MRSECIFFCPVRVRYGEVDQQGIVYNGNYVVYTDLAFEEFFRSKGYPYRVLAEQYGSEVCHKKSTYEFVSSAYEGDLLEVGISDIKVGNRSITITFEIYREGEDDLILRCESVYVGYDKEKRVSRPITDLMRRLLEVS
;
A
#
# COMPACT_ATOMS: atom_id res chain seq x y z
N MET A 1 2.75 -8.25 12.58
CA MET A 1 1.64 -9.03 13.18
C MET A 1 0.36 -8.27 12.90
N ARG A 2 -0.78 -8.95 12.69
CA ARG A 2 -2.05 -8.29 12.37
C ARG A 2 -2.40 -7.17 13.35
N SER A 3 -2.11 -7.37 14.63
CA SER A 3 -2.29 -6.39 15.72
C SER A 3 -1.42 -5.12 15.62
N GLU A 4 -0.35 -5.14 14.83
CA GLU A 4 0.51 -3.99 14.56
C GLU A 4 -0.01 -3.14 13.39
N CYS A 5 -1.00 -3.63 12.64
CA CYS A 5 -1.57 -2.89 11.52
C CYS A 5 -2.39 -1.70 12.01
N ILE A 6 -2.06 -0.52 11.50
CA ILE A 6 -2.69 0.77 11.85
C ILE A 6 -3.90 1.10 10.98
N PHE A 7 -4.07 0.37 9.88
CA PHE A 7 -5.11 0.55 8.89
C PHE A 7 -5.28 -0.73 8.09
N PHE A 8 -6.51 -1.03 7.67
CA PHE A 8 -6.83 -2.12 6.76
C PHE A 8 -7.69 -1.61 5.60
N CYS A 9 -7.36 -2.06 4.38
CA CYS A 9 -8.17 -1.90 3.19
C CYS A 9 -8.74 -3.27 2.79
N PRO A 10 -10.08 -3.44 2.74
CA PRO A 10 -10.69 -4.68 2.30
C PRO A 10 -10.57 -4.83 0.78
N VAL A 11 -10.24 -6.04 0.31
CA VAL A 11 -10.13 -6.39 -1.11
C VAL A 11 -10.77 -7.75 -1.35
N ARG A 12 -11.82 -7.81 -2.17
CA ARG A 12 -12.42 -9.07 -2.63
C ARG A 12 -11.66 -9.58 -3.86
N VAL A 13 -11.09 -10.79 -3.77
CA VAL A 13 -10.44 -11.45 -4.90
C VAL A 13 -11.49 -11.82 -5.96
N ARG A 14 -11.21 -11.43 -7.20
CA ARG A 14 -12.08 -11.64 -8.37
C ARG A 14 -11.59 -12.81 -9.19
N TYR A 15 -12.51 -13.45 -9.93
CA TYR A 15 -12.16 -14.57 -10.82
C TYR A 15 -11.01 -14.25 -11.80
N GLY A 16 -10.99 -13.05 -12.38
CA GLY A 16 -9.94 -12.63 -13.31
C GLY A 16 -8.56 -12.39 -12.68
N GLU A 17 -8.44 -12.47 -11.36
CA GLU A 17 -7.19 -12.24 -10.63
C GLU A 17 -6.48 -13.56 -10.27
N VAL A 18 -7.11 -14.70 -10.53
CA VAL A 18 -6.59 -16.05 -10.29
C VAL A 18 -6.03 -16.64 -11.59
N ASP A 19 -4.88 -17.30 -11.51
CA ASP A 19 -4.26 -17.96 -12.66
C ASP A 19 -4.54 -19.47 -12.72
N GLN A 20 -3.93 -20.17 -13.67
CA GLN A 20 -4.12 -21.61 -13.88
C GLN A 20 -3.78 -22.47 -12.66
N GLN A 21 -2.96 -21.95 -11.72
CA GLN A 21 -2.60 -22.65 -10.49
C GLN A 21 -3.73 -22.58 -9.44
N GLY A 22 -4.81 -21.84 -9.71
CA GLY A 22 -5.98 -21.73 -8.83
C GLY A 22 -5.77 -20.78 -7.65
N ILE A 23 -4.72 -19.95 -7.69
CA ILE A 23 -4.40 -18.95 -6.67
C ILE A 23 -4.28 -17.56 -7.32
N VAL A 24 -4.32 -16.51 -6.51
CA VAL A 24 -4.11 -15.15 -7.00
C VAL A 24 -2.76 -15.03 -7.69
N TYR A 25 -2.78 -14.57 -8.95
CA TYR A 25 -1.57 -14.28 -9.72
C TYR A 25 -0.71 -13.25 -8.99
N ASN A 26 0.59 -13.52 -8.87
CA ASN A 26 1.52 -12.74 -8.05
C ASN A 26 1.52 -11.23 -8.38
N GLY A 27 1.27 -10.85 -9.64
CA GLY A 27 1.21 -9.44 -10.06
C GLY A 27 0.02 -8.66 -9.46
N ASN A 28 -1.07 -9.32 -9.10
CA ASN A 28 -2.26 -8.64 -8.57
C ASN A 28 -2.06 -8.10 -7.16
N TYR A 29 -1.13 -8.67 -6.40
CA TYR A 29 -0.78 -8.14 -5.07
C TYR A 29 -0.19 -6.72 -5.14
N VAL A 30 0.38 -6.31 -6.27
CA VAL A 30 0.81 -4.92 -6.49
C VAL A 30 -0.37 -3.96 -6.54
N VAL A 31 -1.48 -4.39 -7.17
CA VAL A 31 -2.71 -3.61 -7.24
C VAL A 31 -3.34 -3.49 -5.85
N TYR A 32 -3.27 -4.55 -5.05
CA TYR A 32 -3.85 -4.58 -3.70
C TYR A 32 -3.13 -3.63 -2.74
N THR A 33 -1.79 -3.62 -2.76
CA THR A 33 -0.99 -2.71 -1.92
C THR A 33 -1.12 -1.26 -2.37
N ASP A 34 -1.21 -1.00 -3.69
CA ASP A 34 -1.45 0.35 -4.22
C ASP A 34 -2.83 0.90 -3.83
N LEU A 35 -3.87 0.04 -3.87
CA LEU A 35 -5.19 0.40 -3.38
C LEU A 35 -5.17 0.73 -1.87
N ALA A 36 -4.49 -0.07 -1.05
CA ALA A 36 -4.38 0.20 0.38
C ALA A 36 -3.64 1.53 0.66
N PHE A 37 -2.63 1.86 -0.14
CA PHE A 37 -1.95 3.16 -0.09
C PHE A 37 -2.93 4.31 -0.40
N GLU A 38 -3.72 4.22 -1.47
CA GLU A 38 -4.70 5.26 -1.81
C GLU A 38 -5.78 5.41 -0.72
N GLU A 39 -6.35 4.28 -0.27
CA GLU A 39 -7.43 4.28 0.71
C GLU A 39 -6.96 4.73 2.10
N PHE A 40 -5.69 4.52 2.45
CA PHE A 40 -5.12 5.09 3.66
C PHE A 40 -5.22 6.62 3.67
N PHE A 41 -4.81 7.30 2.60
CA PHE A 41 -4.96 8.76 2.54
C PHE A 41 -6.41 9.20 2.43
N ARG A 42 -7.26 8.44 1.70
CA ARG A 42 -8.70 8.72 1.64
C ARG A 42 -9.32 8.69 3.04
N SER A 43 -8.96 7.71 3.88
CA SER A 43 -9.45 7.59 5.25
C SER A 43 -9.09 8.80 6.12
N LYS A 44 -7.99 9.49 5.79
CA LYS A 44 -7.54 10.74 6.44
C LYS A 44 -8.18 12.00 5.82
N GLY A 45 -9.14 11.85 4.92
CA GLY A 45 -9.82 12.96 4.24
C GLY A 45 -9.08 13.51 3.02
N TYR A 46 -8.03 12.83 2.55
CA TYR A 46 -7.21 13.27 1.43
C TYR A 46 -7.09 12.17 0.37
N PRO A 47 -7.99 12.09 -0.62
CA PRO A 47 -7.77 11.22 -1.77
C PRO A 47 -6.40 11.50 -2.40
N TYR A 48 -5.61 10.46 -2.70
CA TYR A 48 -4.21 10.63 -3.10
C TYR A 48 -4.05 11.54 -4.33
N ARG A 49 -4.98 11.44 -5.30
CA ARG A 49 -5.01 12.34 -6.47
C ARG A 49 -5.04 13.82 -6.08
N VAL A 50 -5.80 14.19 -5.06
CA VAL A 50 -5.89 15.58 -4.57
C VAL A 50 -4.57 16.01 -3.95
N LEU A 51 -3.91 15.13 -3.18
CA LEU A 51 -2.56 15.39 -2.65
C LEU A 51 -1.56 15.69 -3.78
N ALA A 52 -1.57 14.87 -4.82
CA ALA A 52 -0.67 15.05 -5.96
C ALA A 52 -0.97 16.34 -6.73
N GLU A 53 -2.22 16.54 -7.19
CA GLU A 53 -2.59 17.60 -8.12
C GLU A 53 -2.73 18.98 -7.47
N GLN A 54 -3.34 19.07 -6.28
CA GLN A 54 -3.69 20.36 -5.67
C GLN A 54 -2.68 20.84 -4.64
N TYR A 55 -2.07 19.91 -3.91
CA TYR A 55 -1.10 20.24 -2.86
C TYR A 55 0.35 20.04 -3.31
N GLY A 56 0.56 19.64 -4.56
CA GLY A 56 1.88 19.31 -5.08
C GLY A 56 2.58 18.34 -4.16
N SER A 57 1.89 17.31 -3.66
CA SER A 57 2.35 16.38 -2.63
C SER A 57 2.42 14.95 -3.17
N GLU A 58 2.95 14.83 -4.39
CA GLU A 58 3.13 13.57 -5.11
C GLU A 58 4.39 12.81 -4.67
N VAL A 59 4.27 11.48 -4.73
CA VAL A 59 5.35 10.52 -4.55
C VAL A 59 5.37 9.53 -5.71
N CYS A 60 6.53 8.98 -6.03
CA CYS A 60 6.70 7.97 -7.06
C CYS A 60 7.16 6.66 -6.42
N HIS A 61 6.58 5.55 -6.86
CA HIS A 61 6.98 4.21 -6.43
C HIS A 61 8.40 3.91 -6.94
N LYS A 62 9.32 3.58 -6.03
CA LYS A 62 10.74 3.31 -6.37
C LYS A 62 11.07 1.82 -6.35
N LYS A 63 10.55 1.07 -5.39
CA LYS A 63 10.85 -0.35 -5.20
C LYS A 63 9.75 -0.99 -4.35
N SER A 64 9.40 -2.23 -4.66
CA SER A 64 8.73 -3.14 -3.74
C SER A 64 9.53 -4.43 -3.56
N THR A 65 9.43 -5.04 -2.38
CA THR A 65 9.85 -6.43 -2.12
C THR A 65 8.66 -7.18 -1.55
N TYR A 66 8.24 -8.25 -2.26
CA TYR A 66 7.11 -9.10 -1.88
C TYR A 66 7.62 -10.44 -1.38
N GLU A 67 7.13 -10.85 -0.22
CA GLU A 67 7.31 -12.17 0.38
C GLU A 67 5.95 -12.86 0.43
N PHE A 68 5.81 -13.93 -0.36
CA PHE A 68 4.59 -14.74 -0.46
C PHE A 68 4.68 -15.87 0.55
N VAL A 69 3.79 -15.88 1.53
CA VAL A 69 3.81 -16.83 2.67
C VAL A 69 2.77 -17.93 2.47
N SER A 70 1.56 -17.56 2.06
CA SER A 70 0.49 -18.49 1.72
C SER A 70 -0.36 -17.95 0.57
N SER A 71 -1.33 -18.73 0.11
CA SER A 71 -2.13 -18.41 -1.07
C SER A 71 -3.48 -17.78 -0.71
N ALA A 72 -3.90 -16.80 -1.50
CA ALA A 72 -5.28 -16.35 -1.59
C ALA A 72 -5.99 -16.99 -2.79
N TYR A 73 -7.31 -17.14 -2.68
CA TYR A 73 -8.16 -17.83 -3.64
C TYR A 73 -9.28 -16.92 -4.15
N GLU A 74 -9.91 -17.34 -5.24
CA GLU A 74 -11.10 -16.67 -5.76
C GLU A 74 -12.19 -16.57 -4.68
N GLY A 75 -12.81 -15.40 -4.56
CA GLY A 75 -13.86 -15.15 -3.58
C GLY A 75 -13.36 -14.78 -2.18
N ASP A 76 -12.07 -14.95 -1.85
CA ASP A 76 -11.51 -14.51 -0.57
C ASP A 76 -11.75 -13.01 -0.36
N LEU A 77 -12.19 -12.64 0.85
CA LEU A 77 -12.12 -11.26 1.30
C LEU A 77 -10.79 -11.09 2.04
N LEU A 78 -9.91 -10.29 1.46
CA LEU A 78 -8.60 -9.98 2.01
C LEU A 78 -8.64 -8.66 2.76
N GLU A 79 -7.78 -8.53 3.76
CA GLU A 79 -7.51 -7.29 4.47
C GLU A 79 -6.05 -6.91 4.24
N VAL A 80 -5.84 -5.87 3.45
CA VAL A 80 -4.51 -5.33 3.15
C VAL A 80 -4.17 -4.29 4.21
N GLY A 81 -3.35 -4.71 5.17
CA GLY A 81 -2.93 -3.90 6.30
C GLY A 81 -1.71 -3.05 6.00
N ILE A 82 -1.61 -1.88 6.64
CA ILE A 82 -0.36 -1.13 6.77
C ILE A 82 0.17 -1.38 8.19
N SER A 83 1.33 -2.00 8.34
CA SER A 83 1.91 -2.34 9.64
C SER A 83 3.02 -1.41 10.10
N ASP A 84 3.70 -0.73 9.18
CA ASP A 84 4.77 0.21 9.53
C ASP A 84 4.94 1.28 8.45
N ILE A 85 5.29 2.50 8.88
CA ILE A 85 5.55 3.64 8.00
C ILE A 85 6.81 4.37 8.51
N LYS A 86 7.86 4.40 7.69
CA LYS A 86 9.10 5.14 7.97
C LYS A 86 9.26 6.29 7.00
N VAL A 87 9.37 7.51 7.50
CA VAL A 87 9.50 8.71 6.66
C VAL A 87 10.92 9.29 6.77
N GLY A 88 11.70 9.17 5.70
CA GLY A 88 13.00 9.82 5.56
C GLY A 88 12.91 11.24 4.98
N ASN A 89 14.04 11.82 4.57
CA ASN A 89 14.04 13.16 3.95
C ASN A 89 13.34 13.18 2.57
N ARG A 90 13.71 12.23 1.70
CA ARG A 90 13.24 12.13 0.30
C ARG A 90 12.44 10.86 -0.01
N SER A 91 12.28 9.97 0.96
CA SER A 91 11.62 8.68 0.76
C SER A 91 10.70 8.32 1.92
N ILE A 92 9.74 7.47 1.62
CA ILE A 92 8.83 6.83 2.57
C ILE A 92 8.95 5.33 2.34
N THR A 93 9.07 4.55 3.41
CA THR A 93 8.96 3.10 3.36
C THR A 93 7.68 2.70 4.07
N ILE A 94 6.85 1.90 3.41
CA ILE A 94 5.60 1.36 3.96
C ILE A 94 5.68 -0.16 3.94
N THR A 95 5.37 -0.78 5.08
CA THR A 95 5.19 -2.23 5.17
C THR A 95 3.71 -2.55 5.09
N PHE A 96 3.35 -3.38 4.13
CA PHE A 96 2.03 -3.96 3.99
C PHE A 96 2.04 -5.42 4.43
N GLU A 97 0.97 -5.85 5.09
CA GLU A 97 0.70 -7.24 5.46
C GLU A 97 -0.71 -7.60 5.00
N ILE A 98 -0.88 -8.75 4.35
CA ILE A 98 -2.19 -9.20 3.84
C ILE A 98 -2.63 -10.44 4.59
N TYR A 99 -3.89 -10.43 5.00
CA TYR A 99 -4.57 -11.50 5.70
C TYR A 99 -5.90 -11.80 5.00
N ARG A 100 -6.45 -13.00 5.23
CA ARG A 100 -7.86 -13.25 4.96
C ARG A 100 -8.71 -12.63 6.07
N GLU A 101 -9.91 -12.17 5.74
CA GLU A 101 -10.82 -11.51 6.69
C GLU A 101 -11.05 -12.37 7.93
N GLY A 102 -10.75 -11.81 9.11
CA GLY A 102 -10.94 -12.48 10.39
C GLY A 102 -9.89 -13.54 10.72
N GLU A 103 -8.85 -13.69 9.90
CA GLU A 103 -7.73 -14.62 10.13
C GLU A 103 -6.44 -13.85 10.48
N ASP A 104 -5.55 -14.53 11.22
CA ASP A 104 -4.24 -14.02 11.64
C ASP A 104 -3.08 -14.62 10.82
N ASP A 105 -3.36 -15.61 9.98
CA ASP A 105 -2.36 -16.25 9.13
C ASP A 105 -1.93 -15.32 7.99
N LEU A 106 -0.63 -15.04 7.91
CA LEU A 106 -0.07 -14.13 6.93
C LEU A 106 -0.12 -14.76 5.53
N ILE A 107 -0.68 -14.02 4.57
CA ILE A 107 -0.68 -14.36 3.15
C ILE A 107 0.55 -13.75 2.47
N LEU A 108 0.78 -12.46 2.72
CA LEU A 108 1.81 -11.71 2.04
C LEU A 108 2.37 -10.61 2.93
N ARG A 109 3.69 -10.43 2.86
CA ARG A 109 4.36 -9.22 3.35
C ARG A 109 4.96 -8.45 2.18
N CYS A 110 4.79 -7.14 2.17
CA CYS A 110 5.39 -6.26 1.18
C CYS A 110 6.07 -5.06 1.84
N GLU A 111 7.32 -4.79 1.51
CA GLU A 111 7.95 -3.50 1.80
C GLU A 111 8.01 -2.67 0.51
N SER A 112 7.33 -1.52 0.50
CA SER A 112 7.34 -0.57 -0.61
C SER A 112 8.08 0.71 -0.24
N VAL A 113 8.91 1.20 -1.16
CA VAL A 113 9.64 2.45 -1.04
C VAL A 113 9.10 3.44 -2.07
N TYR A 114 8.66 4.60 -1.59
CA TYR A 114 8.22 5.74 -2.37
C TYR A 114 9.21 6.89 -2.22
N VAL A 115 9.35 7.72 -3.25
CA VAL A 115 10.18 8.94 -3.21
C VAL A 115 9.35 10.17 -3.53
N GLY A 116 9.63 11.29 -2.86
CA GLY A 116 9.02 12.57 -3.21
C GLY A 116 9.34 12.92 -4.65
N TYR A 117 8.32 13.29 -5.44
CA TYR A 117 8.46 13.46 -6.88
C TYR A 117 7.92 14.81 -7.34
N ASP A 118 8.69 15.50 -8.17
CA ASP A 118 8.28 16.68 -8.94
C ASP A 118 7.94 16.22 -10.36
N LYS A 119 6.66 16.20 -10.70
CA LYS A 119 6.16 15.70 -11.99
C LYS A 119 6.52 16.59 -13.16
N GLU A 120 6.64 17.90 -12.96
CA GLU A 120 6.99 18.85 -14.01
C GLU A 120 8.46 18.70 -14.40
N LYS A 121 9.34 18.68 -13.40
CA LYS A 121 10.79 18.55 -13.60
C LYS A 121 11.25 17.11 -13.75
N ARG A 122 10.39 16.15 -13.42
CA ARG A 122 10.66 14.71 -13.41
C ARG A 122 11.85 14.31 -12.54
N VAL A 123 11.99 14.94 -11.38
CA VAL A 123 13.09 14.70 -10.44
C VAL A 123 12.59 14.38 -9.04
N SER A 124 13.45 13.74 -8.25
CA SER A 124 13.20 13.57 -6.81
C SER A 124 13.24 14.91 -6.09
N ARG A 125 12.35 15.06 -5.10
CA ARG A 125 12.32 16.17 -4.15
C ARG A 125 12.12 15.67 -2.71
N PRO A 126 12.33 16.51 -1.68
CA PRO A 126 11.97 16.17 -0.31
C PRO A 126 10.48 15.84 -0.15
N ILE A 127 10.17 14.97 0.82
CA ILE A 127 8.78 14.71 1.24
C ILE A 127 8.22 15.99 1.88
N THR A 128 7.03 16.41 1.45
CA THR A 128 6.37 17.62 1.92
C THR A 128 5.93 17.51 3.37
N ASP A 129 5.78 18.64 4.07
CA ASP A 129 5.28 18.67 5.45
C ASP A 129 3.83 18.19 5.57
N LEU A 130 3.02 18.38 4.52
CA LEU A 130 1.67 17.82 4.47
C LEU A 130 1.73 16.29 4.44
N MET A 131 2.53 15.70 3.54
CA MET A 131 2.70 14.25 3.46
C MET A 131 3.22 13.66 4.77
N ARG A 132 4.21 14.31 5.41
CA ARG A 132 4.72 13.88 6.72
C ARG A 132 3.62 13.78 7.77
N ARG A 133 2.84 14.87 7.94
CA ARG A 133 1.73 14.92 8.89
C ARG A 133 0.66 13.87 8.61
N LEU A 134 0.37 13.59 7.34
CA LEU A 134 -0.59 12.55 6.97
C LEU A 134 -0.07 11.13 7.15
N LEU A 135 1.24 10.92 7.24
CA LEU A 135 1.84 9.61 7.47
C LEU A 135 2.09 9.33 8.96
N GLU A 136 2.09 10.36 9.80
CA GLU A 136 2.11 10.20 11.25
C GLU A 136 0.86 9.43 11.71
N VAL A 137 1.11 8.46 12.59
CA VAL A 137 0.09 7.66 13.28
C VAL A 137 0.10 8.17 14.71
N SER A 138 -1.05 8.70 15.17
CA SER A 138 -1.24 9.13 16.56
C SER A 138 -1.48 7.95 17.48
#